data_AF-Q5WLW6-F1
#
_entry.id   AF-Q5WLW6-F1
#
_cell.length_a   1.000
_cell.length_b   1.000
_cell.length_c   1.000
_cell.angle_alpha   90.00
_cell.angle_beta   90.00
_cell.angle_gamma   90.00
#
_symmetry.space_group_name_H-M   'P 1'
#
loop_
_entity.id
_entity.type
_entity.pdbx_description
1 polymer ?
#
loop_
_entity_poly.entity_id
_entity_poly.type
_entity_poly.pdbx_seq_one_letter_code
_entity_poly.pdbx_strand_id
1 'polypeptide(L)'
;MDRLTENLYPVSTKTVNGTKWGYINDRGRIRISLVYEGAEPFQRNGFAIVTLNEKQGLINQFGRFAVKPVYKSIQPFSEERAIIQTKDGFKMIDEKGQVRTKKTYAYMAPMKNSRALFQTNGRYGFLNSDGEEVIAARYLFAYDFHEGKAVVQTKTAEFQLIDENGLVLHTYPYADVGSLSEGRIAFKEGDRYGYLDEAGNVVIPPKYGMAFAYEDGFAIIATSDDNYSYGLMNKAGDTIFEPIYNEIRLLQEGRIALGKAKDANRPFLSRYAIANTSGAVLTDFVYDDIGSFNKGTASAVKDDRTFFIDREGHKVKTFPAFSGTGVLRKENGIVSAFIDQRLFYTDEHGKIIWHPDTEILLRRPYRIQERLYKRGPNYYVYYPQIEGMANQLEQQAINQKLAKQAGVRHVTEAETKERTFTGDFNVLFFKKHLVVLEIDGYTYPFGAAHGMPTRTFANVDVRNGHDYALSELFKHGRDYAAVLSKLVGEQIKKQADEYFPNAYKGVNSTQPFYVDEHALYLVFDVYELAPYAAGFPTFKIPFAEIEPIIDQSGPFWQSFHYYNQPN
;
A
#
# COMPACT_ATOMS: atom_id res chain seq x y z
N MET A 1 -1.97 -20.86 24.27
CA MET A 1 -2.60 -19.91 23.35
C MET A 1 -4.02 -19.67 23.84
N ASP A 2 -4.25 -18.56 24.52
CA ASP A 2 -5.62 -18.12 24.78
C ASP A 2 -6.23 -17.71 23.43
N ARG A 3 -7.33 -18.37 23.05
CA ARG A 3 -8.12 -17.94 21.89
C ARG A 3 -8.53 -16.48 22.12
N LEU A 4 -8.51 -15.67 21.05
CA LEU A 4 -9.15 -14.36 21.05
C LEU A 4 -10.53 -14.46 21.70
N THR A 5 -10.80 -13.62 22.70
CA THR A 5 -12.08 -13.65 23.43
C THR A 5 -13.22 -13.10 22.59
N GLU A 6 -12.88 -12.28 21.58
CA GLU A 6 -13.78 -11.72 20.58
C GLU A 6 -12.94 -11.40 19.32
N ASN A 7 -13.44 -11.68 18.12
CA ASN A 7 -12.76 -11.28 16.88
C ASN A 7 -12.99 -9.80 16.62
N LEU A 8 -11.91 -9.08 16.27
CA LEU A 8 -11.93 -7.64 16.05
C LEU A 8 -11.48 -7.31 14.62
N TYR A 9 -12.21 -6.38 14.00
CA TYR A 9 -12.03 -6.00 12.59
C TYR A 9 -11.71 -4.51 12.50
N PRO A 10 -10.63 -4.11 11.78
CA PRO A 10 -10.25 -2.71 11.67
C PRO A 10 -11.28 -1.93 10.84
N VAL A 11 -11.65 -0.75 11.33
CA VAL A 11 -12.58 0.16 10.66
C VAL A 11 -12.06 1.58 10.72
N SER A 12 -12.50 2.42 9.78
CA SER A 12 -12.05 3.80 9.66
C SER A 12 -13.19 4.77 9.39
N THR A 13 -13.08 5.99 9.91
CA THR A 13 -13.98 7.10 9.55
C THR A 13 -13.16 8.34 9.19
N LYS A 14 -13.60 9.11 8.19
CA LYS A 14 -12.95 10.40 7.85
C LYS A 14 -13.44 11.46 8.82
N THR A 15 -12.52 12.27 9.36
CA THR A 15 -12.83 13.36 10.30
C THR A 15 -12.18 14.66 9.85
N VAL A 16 -12.48 15.77 10.54
CA VAL A 16 -11.77 17.04 10.35
C VAL A 16 -10.29 17.01 10.75
N ASN A 17 -9.85 15.94 11.42
CA ASN A 17 -8.48 15.70 11.86
C ASN A 17 -7.87 14.47 11.15
N GLY A 18 -8.26 14.24 9.89
CA GLY A 18 -7.87 13.08 9.09
C GLY A 18 -8.68 11.81 9.37
N THR A 19 -8.31 10.73 8.70
CA THR A 19 -8.94 9.41 8.88
C THR A 19 -8.57 8.82 10.23
N LYS A 20 -9.58 8.37 10.99
CA LYS A 20 -9.40 7.74 12.29
C LYS A 20 -9.81 6.28 12.25
N TRP A 21 -8.92 5.43 12.76
CA TRP A 21 -9.06 3.98 12.79
C TRP A 21 -9.33 3.47 14.20
N GLY A 22 -10.04 2.35 14.27
CA GLY A 22 -10.39 1.61 15.48
C GLY A 22 -10.89 0.23 15.11
N TYR A 23 -11.62 -0.44 16.00
CA TYR A 23 -12.03 -1.82 15.78
C TYR A 23 -13.48 -2.07 16.21
N ILE A 24 -14.19 -2.84 15.39
CA ILE A 24 -15.51 -3.39 15.68
C ILE A 24 -15.43 -4.89 15.98
N ASN A 25 -16.44 -5.42 16.66
CA ASN A 25 -16.67 -6.86 16.71
C ASN A 25 -17.50 -7.35 15.51
N ASP A 26 -17.77 -8.66 15.49
CA ASP A 26 -18.63 -9.37 14.53
C ASP A 26 -20.09 -8.87 14.45
N ARG A 27 -20.54 -8.04 15.41
CA ARG A 27 -21.87 -7.40 15.43
C ARG A 27 -21.83 -5.93 15.01
N GLY A 28 -20.69 -5.44 14.51
CA GLY A 28 -20.53 -4.04 14.09
C GLY A 28 -20.41 -3.05 15.25
N ARG A 29 -20.24 -3.52 16.49
CA ARG A 29 -20.12 -2.64 17.66
C ARG A 29 -18.67 -2.22 17.83
N ILE A 30 -18.43 -0.92 17.96
CA ILE A 30 -17.11 -0.37 18.28
C ILE A 30 -16.64 -0.96 19.63
N ARG A 31 -15.49 -1.60 19.62
CA ARG A 31 -14.80 -2.14 20.80
C ARG A 31 -13.56 -1.35 21.17
N ILE A 32 -12.88 -0.82 20.16
CA ILE A 32 -11.73 0.05 20.32
C ILE A 32 -12.03 1.32 19.54
N SER A 33 -12.03 2.45 20.23
CA SER A 33 -12.41 3.76 19.69
C SER A 33 -11.60 4.16 18.45
N LEU A 34 -12.24 4.91 17.56
CA LEU A 34 -11.66 5.45 16.34
C LEU A 34 -10.72 6.63 16.66
N VAL A 35 -9.50 6.33 17.09
CA VAL A 35 -8.52 7.35 17.54
C VAL A 35 -7.16 7.25 16.84
N TYR A 36 -6.89 6.14 16.15
CA TYR A 36 -5.59 5.88 15.52
C TYR A 36 -5.53 6.48 14.11
N GLU A 37 -4.33 6.80 13.62
CA GLU A 37 -4.09 7.23 12.24
C GLU A 37 -3.98 6.03 11.28
N GLY A 38 -3.74 4.84 11.81
CA GLY A 38 -3.69 3.57 11.07
C GLY A 38 -3.90 2.38 12.02
N ALA A 39 -4.47 1.30 11.50
CA ALA A 39 -4.76 0.09 12.27
C ALA A 39 -4.69 -1.16 11.38
N GLU A 40 -3.79 -2.08 11.70
CA GLU A 40 -3.70 -3.38 11.03
C GLU A 40 -4.67 -4.40 11.65
N PRO A 41 -5.05 -5.48 10.93
CA PRO A 41 -5.81 -6.58 11.51
C PRO A 41 -5.12 -7.19 12.73
N PHE A 42 -5.92 -7.70 13.68
CA PHE A 42 -5.38 -8.50 14.77
C PHE A 42 -4.73 -9.77 14.24
N GLN A 43 -3.51 -10.02 14.68
CA GLN A 43 -2.75 -11.20 14.31
C GLN A 43 -3.11 -12.38 15.23
N ARG A 44 -2.69 -13.59 14.86
CA ARG A 44 -3.00 -14.82 15.63
C ARG A 44 -2.53 -14.77 17.09
N ASN A 45 -1.52 -13.97 17.38
CA ASN A 45 -1.01 -13.75 18.73
C ASN A 45 -1.82 -12.74 19.56
N GLY A 46 -2.89 -12.17 19.02
CA GLY A 46 -3.78 -11.27 19.74
C GLY A 46 -3.32 -9.81 19.80
N PHE A 47 -2.30 -9.44 19.02
CA PHE A 47 -1.84 -8.07 18.89
C PHE A 47 -2.18 -7.48 17.51
N ALA A 48 -2.40 -6.18 17.50
CA ALA A 48 -2.52 -5.40 16.28
C ALA A 48 -1.52 -4.23 16.30
N ILE A 49 -0.99 -3.90 15.13
CA ILE A 49 -0.13 -2.73 14.93
C ILE A 49 -1.05 -1.52 14.69
N VAL A 50 -0.82 -0.44 15.44
CA VAL A 50 -1.56 0.81 15.31
C VAL A 50 -0.62 2.00 15.18
N THR A 51 -1.03 2.99 14.40
CA THR A 51 -0.29 4.24 14.20
C THR A 51 -0.94 5.38 14.97
N LEU A 52 -0.13 6.16 15.68
CA LEU A 52 -0.55 7.38 16.36
C LEU A 52 0.60 8.39 16.35
N ASN A 53 0.35 9.63 15.92
CA ASN A 53 1.37 10.66 15.73
C ASN A 53 2.54 10.13 14.89
N GLU A 54 2.24 9.53 13.74
CA GLU A 54 3.20 8.99 12.76
C GLU A 54 4.12 7.86 13.29
N LYS A 55 3.84 7.34 14.49
CA LYS A 55 4.60 6.24 15.10
C LYS A 55 3.72 5.03 15.31
N GLN A 56 4.32 3.85 15.21
CA GLN A 56 3.65 2.58 15.39
C GLN A 56 3.89 2.01 16.80
N GLY A 57 2.85 1.37 17.31
CA GLY A 57 2.82 0.62 18.57
C GLY A 57 1.98 -0.65 18.45
N LEU A 58 1.89 -1.40 19.54
CA LEU A 58 1.13 -2.66 19.61
C LEU A 58 0.02 -2.53 20.64
N ILE A 59 -1.19 -2.90 20.27
CA ILE A 59 -2.33 -3.01 21.18
C ILE A 59 -2.81 -4.45 21.27
N ASN A 60 -3.34 -4.82 22.43
CA ASN A 60 -4.08 -6.07 22.59
C ASN A 60 -5.57 -5.88 22.23
N GLN A 61 -6.33 -6.98 22.28
CA GLN A 61 -7.78 -7.00 22.00
C GLN A 61 -8.64 -6.10 22.91
N PHE A 62 -8.11 -5.58 24.01
CA PHE A 62 -8.80 -4.61 24.88
C PHE A 62 -8.44 -3.16 24.55
N GLY A 63 -7.67 -2.92 23.48
CA GLY A 63 -7.15 -1.60 23.11
C GLY A 63 -6.04 -1.09 24.03
N ARG A 64 -5.47 -1.93 24.90
CA ARG A 64 -4.37 -1.54 25.79
C ARG A 64 -3.05 -1.71 25.05
N PHE A 65 -2.17 -0.72 25.15
CA PHE A 65 -0.84 -0.79 24.58
C PHE A 65 0.01 -1.85 25.29
N ALA A 66 0.48 -2.84 24.54
CA ALA A 66 1.64 -3.65 24.91
C ALA A 66 2.94 -2.90 24.61
N VAL A 67 2.95 -2.15 23.50
CA VAL A 67 4.03 -1.25 23.09
C VAL A 67 3.41 0.08 22.73
N LYS A 68 3.84 1.16 23.41
CA LYS A 68 3.38 2.52 23.08
C LYS A 68 3.85 2.92 21.67
N PRO A 69 3.14 3.82 20.96
CA PRO A 69 3.55 4.30 19.64
C PRO A 69 4.87 5.08 19.70
N VAL A 70 5.97 4.39 19.43
CA VAL A 70 7.34 4.96 19.54
C VAL A 70 8.24 4.60 18.36
N TYR A 71 7.89 3.57 17.58
CA TYR A 71 8.70 3.09 16.46
C TYR A 71 8.25 3.72 15.14
N LYS A 72 9.16 3.86 14.18
CA LYS A 72 8.81 4.35 12.84
C LYS A 72 7.94 3.33 12.09
N SER A 73 8.31 2.06 12.20
CA SER A 73 7.50 0.94 11.71
C SER A 73 7.72 -0.31 12.56
N ILE A 74 6.71 -1.17 12.57
CA ILE A 74 6.70 -2.52 13.13
C ILE A 74 6.18 -3.42 12.01
N GLN A 75 6.97 -4.40 11.58
CA GLN A 75 6.52 -5.42 10.64
C GLN A 75 5.61 -6.44 11.33
N PRO A 76 4.69 -7.11 10.61
CA PRO A 76 3.87 -8.18 11.18
C PRO A 76 4.72 -9.25 11.87
N PHE A 77 4.15 -9.85 12.92
CA PHE A 77 4.81 -10.92 13.64
C PHE A 77 4.96 -12.15 12.75
N SER A 78 6.18 -12.66 12.67
CA SER A 78 6.50 -13.95 12.09
C SER A 78 7.27 -14.75 13.13
N GLU A 79 6.85 -16.00 13.36
CA GLU A 79 7.46 -16.89 14.37
C GLU A 79 7.62 -16.20 15.75
N GLU A 80 6.56 -15.54 16.21
CA GLU A 80 6.50 -14.82 17.50
C GLU A 80 7.50 -13.67 17.64
N ARG A 81 8.05 -13.16 16.54
CA ARG A 81 8.94 -11.99 16.50
C ARG A 81 8.48 -10.95 15.50
N ALA A 82 8.73 -9.69 15.80
CA ALA A 82 8.49 -8.57 14.89
C ALA A 82 9.77 -7.77 14.68
N ILE A 83 9.95 -7.25 13.46
CA ILE A 83 11.04 -6.34 13.13
C ILE A 83 10.55 -4.91 13.31
N ILE A 84 11.30 -4.11 14.07
CA ILE A 84 11.01 -2.71 14.31
C ILE A 84 12.05 -1.82 13.64
N GLN A 85 11.61 -0.69 13.10
CA GLN A 85 12.48 0.36 12.59
C GLN A 85 12.68 1.45 13.66
N THR A 86 13.93 1.61 14.07
CA THR A 86 14.39 2.67 14.97
C THR A 86 15.08 3.79 14.17
N LYS A 87 15.53 4.84 14.83
CA LYS A 87 16.33 5.91 14.20
C LYS A 87 17.68 5.43 13.68
N ASP A 88 18.27 4.39 14.29
CA ASP A 88 19.63 3.91 14.02
C ASP A 88 19.65 2.59 13.23
N GLY A 89 18.51 2.19 12.64
CA GLY A 89 18.33 0.93 11.92
C GLY A 89 17.27 0.02 12.54
N PHE A 90 17.35 -1.28 12.23
CA PHE A 90 16.35 -2.28 12.59
C PHE A 90 16.74 -3.05 13.86
N LYS A 91 15.72 -3.47 14.63
CA LYS A 91 15.84 -4.40 15.76
C LYS A 91 14.71 -5.44 15.73
N MET A 92 14.89 -6.52 16.48
CA MET A 92 13.85 -7.52 16.71
C MET A 92 13.22 -7.33 18.10
N ILE A 93 11.89 -7.48 18.19
CA ILE A 93 11.14 -7.56 19.44
C ILE A 93 10.39 -8.88 19.54
N ASP A 94 10.06 -9.29 20.76
CA ASP A 94 9.06 -10.33 21.03
C ASP A 94 7.63 -9.76 21.15
N GLU A 95 6.67 -10.65 21.43
CA GLU A 95 5.25 -10.29 21.59
C GLU A 95 4.95 -9.41 22.81
N LYS A 96 5.87 -9.38 23.78
CA LYS A 96 5.80 -8.47 24.95
C LYS A 96 6.43 -7.11 24.65
N GLY A 97 6.92 -6.89 23.43
CA GLY A 97 7.61 -5.66 23.04
C GLY A 97 9.05 -5.55 23.54
N GLN A 98 9.62 -6.64 24.08
CA GLN A 98 10.98 -6.67 24.57
C GLN A 98 11.94 -6.78 23.40
N VAL A 99 12.89 -5.84 23.31
CA VAL A 99 13.97 -5.88 22.31
C VAL A 99 14.85 -7.09 22.57
N ARG A 100 15.03 -7.94 21.54
CA ARG A 100 15.84 -9.15 21.59
C ARG A 100 17.26 -8.94 21.07
N THR A 101 17.44 -8.08 20.08
CA THR A 101 18.77 -7.81 19.52
C THR A 101 19.62 -6.90 20.41
N LYS A 102 20.91 -7.25 20.56
CA LYS A 102 21.89 -6.49 21.35
C LYS A 102 22.32 -5.16 20.69
N LYS A 103 22.18 -5.07 19.36
CA LYS A 103 22.52 -3.89 18.53
C LYS A 103 21.48 -3.63 17.43
N THR A 104 21.67 -2.57 16.65
CA THR A 104 20.88 -2.28 15.44
C THR A 104 21.56 -2.85 14.19
N TYR A 105 20.76 -3.10 13.16
CA TYR A 105 21.20 -3.59 11.86
C TYR A 105 20.72 -2.68 10.73
N ALA A 106 21.46 -2.64 9.60
CA ALA A 106 21.09 -1.81 8.46
C ALA A 106 19.81 -2.32 7.77
N TYR A 107 19.61 -3.64 7.78
CA TYR A 107 18.41 -4.30 7.30
C TYR A 107 18.15 -5.58 8.12
N MET A 108 16.87 -5.92 8.30
CA MET A 108 16.42 -7.20 8.86
C MET A 108 15.16 -7.66 8.13
N ALA A 109 15.11 -8.94 7.77
CA ALA A 109 13.92 -9.62 7.29
C ALA A 109 13.13 -10.23 8.47
N PRO A 110 11.81 -10.47 8.32
CA PRO A 110 11.03 -11.26 9.26
C PRO A 110 11.64 -12.66 9.47
N MET A 111 11.35 -13.27 10.62
CA MET A 111 11.78 -14.65 10.86
C MET A 111 11.12 -15.63 9.88
N LYS A 112 11.91 -16.55 9.35
CA LYS A 112 11.48 -17.73 8.59
C LYS A 112 12.35 -18.92 8.97
N ASN A 113 11.73 -20.06 9.24
CA ASN A 113 12.39 -21.30 9.63
C ASN A 113 13.43 -21.08 10.75
N SER A 114 13.01 -20.42 11.83
CA SER A 114 13.82 -20.13 13.02
C SER A 114 15.03 -19.21 12.80
N ARG A 115 15.12 -18.50 11.66
CA ARG A 115 16.18 -17.53 11.38
C ARG A 115 15.62 -16.22 10.86
N ALA A 116 16.24 -15.11 11.26
CA ALA A 116 16.04 -13.81 10.62
C ALA A 116 17.32 -13.40 9.89
N LEU A 117 17.20 -13.14 8.58
CA LEU A 117 18.28 -12.57 7.79
C LEU A 117 18.51 -11.11 8.20
N PHE A 118 19.77 -10.73 8.38
CA PHE A 118 20.17 -9.36 8.65
C PHE A 118 21.32 -8.92 7.75
N GLN A 119 21.46 -7.60 7.59
CA GLN A 119 22.60 -6.99 6.91
C GLN A 119 23.31 -5.98 7.82
N THR A 120 24.64 -6.02 7.80
CA THR A 120 25.50 -4.98 8.38
C THR A 120 26.75 -4.81 7.51
N ASN A 121 27.22 -3.58 7.32
CA ASN A 121 28.40 -3.27 6.50
C ASN A 121 28.39 -3.93 5.10
N GLY A 122 27.22 -4.00 4.46
CA GLY A 122 27.05 -4.61 3.13
C GLY A 122 27.18 -6.13 3.09
N ARG A 123 27.18 -6.82 4.24
CA ARG A 123 27.23 -8.29 4.33
C ARG A 123 26.02 -8.84 5.05
N TYR A 124 25.60 -10.04 4.65
CA TYR A 124 24.46 -10.75 5.22
C TYR A 124 24.88 -11.83 6.22
N GLY A 125 24.06 -11.99 7.26
CA GLY A 125 24.15 -13.01 8.29
C GLY A 125 22.76 -13.40 8.82
N PHE A 126 22.71 -14.24 9.85
CA PHE A 126 21.45 -14.75 10.40
C PHE A 126 21.41 -14.71 11.93
N LEU A 127 20.23 -14.35 12.45
CA LEU A 127 19.90 -14.30 13.87
C LEU A 127 18.96 -15.45 14.25
N ASN A 128 19.05 -15.93 15.48
CA ASN A 128 18.00 -16.76 16.08
C ASN A 128 16.84 -15.90 16.65
N SER A 129 15.83 -16.56 17.21
CA SER A 129 14.68 -15.91 17.86
C SER A 129 15.06 -15.12 19.13
N ASP A 130 16.19 -15.39 19.75
CA ASP A 130 16.70 -14.61 20.88
C ASP A 130 17.48 -13.36 20.44
N GLY A 131 17.59 -13.13 19.11
CA GLY A 131 18.28 -11.98 18.53
C GLY A 131 19.81 -12.12 18.58
N GLU A 132 20.32 -13.34 18.72
CA GLU A 132 21.74 -13.66 18.72
C GLU A 132 22.22 -14.02 17.32
N GLU A 133 23.40 -13.50 16.94
CA GLU A 133 24.04 -13.83 15.66
C GLU A 133 24.56 -15.27 15.69
N VAL A 134 23.77 -16.20 15.15
CA VAL A 134 24.21 -17.60 14.96
C VAL A 134 25.18 -17.67 13.79
N ILE A 135 24.93 -16.89 12.74
CA ILE A 135 25.79 -16.81 11.57
C ILE A 135 26.17 -15.34 11.37
N ALA A 136 27.43 -15.02 11.66
CA ALA A 136 27.96 -13.66 11.52
C ALA A 136 27.85 -13.16 10.08
N ALA A 137 27.70 -11.84 9.91
CA ALA A 137 27.61 -11.22 8.59
C ALA A 137 28.90 -11.40 7.79
N ARG A 138 28.84 -12.23 6.73
CA ARG A 138 29.98 -12.54 5.86
C ARG A 138 29.60 -12.75 4.40
N TYR A 139 28.34 -13.02 4.10
CA TYR A 139 27.88 -13.31 2.74
C TYR A 139 27.64 -12.02 1.94
N LEU A 140 27.92 -12.05 0.64
CA LEU A 140 27.60 -10.96 -0.28
C LEU A 140 26.10 -10.82 -0.50
N PHE A 141 25.41 -11.96 -0.51
CA PHE A 141 23.97 -12.07 -0.66
C PHE A 141 23.50 -13.33 0.08
N ALA A 142 22.24 -13.36 0.50
CA ALA A 142 21.64 -14.53 1.13
C ALA A 142 20.12 -14.54 0.89
N TYR A 143 19.57 -15.72 0.63
CA TYR A 143 18.13 -15.96 0.68
C TYR A 143 17.69 -16.26 2.12
N ASP A 144 16.39 -16.14 2.37
CA ASP A 144 15.79 -16.59 3.64
C ASP A 144 15.98 -18.10 3.84
N PHE A 145 15.91 -18.53 5.10
CA PHE A 145 15.85 -19.95 5.40
C PHE A 145 14.53 -20.55 4.92
N HIS A 146 14.62 -21.71 4.28
CA HIS A 146 13.51 -22.59 3.91
C HIS A 146 13.95 -24.03 4.20
N GLU A 147 13.07 -24.85 4.78
CA GLU A 147 13.41 -26.26 5.11
C GLU A 147 14.69 -26.42 5.95
N GLY A 148 14.97 -25.45 6.84
CA GLY A 148 16.16 -25.46 7.71
C GLY A 148 17.48 -25.19 6.98
N LYS A 149 17.45 -24.71 5.73
CA LYS A 149 18.63 -24.39 4.94
C LYS A 149 18.49 -23.03 4.25
N ALA A 150 19.61 -22.44 3.87
CA ALA A 150 19.63 -21.21 3.08
C ALA A 150 20.67 -21.27 1.97
N VAL A 151 20.38 -20.64 0.84
CA VAL A 151 21.35 -20.41 -0.24
C VAL A 151 22.01 -19.05 -0.02
N VAL A 152 23.33 -19.02 0.02
CA VAL A 152 24.13 -17.83 0.31
C VAL A 152 25.23 -17.63 -0.72
N GLN A 153 25.54 -16.39 -1.05
CA GLN A 153 26.62 -16.05 -1.99
C GLN A 153 27.87 -15.63 -1.24
N THR A 154 28.98 -16.34 -1.46
CA THR A 154 30.28 -16.07 -0.83
C THR A 154 31.16 -15.16 -1.67
N LYS A 155 31.13 -15.35 -2.99
CA LYS A 155 31.88 -14.59 -4.00
C LYS A 155 31.14 -14.64 -5.35
N THR A 156 31.61 -13.88 -6.34
CA THR A 156 31.06 -13.90 -7.69
C THR A 156 31.01 -15.32 -8.25
N ALA A 157 29.84 -15.70 -8.80
CA ALA A 157 29.59 -17.01 -9.41
C ALA A 157 29.85 -18.22 -8.48
N GLU A 158 29.64 -18.05 -7.17
CA GLU A 158 29.68 -19.15 -6.21
C GLU A 158 28.61 -18.95 -5.13
N PHE A 159 27.74 -19.94 -5.02
CA PHE A 159 26.72 -20.01 -3.97
C PHE A 159 26.94 -21.25 -3.11
N GLN A 160 26.46 -21.22 -1.87
CA GLN A 160 26.55 -22.32 -0.92
C GLN A 160 25.18 -22.60 -0.33
N LEU A 161 24.86 -23.88 -0.15
CA LEU A 161 23.77 -24.30 0.72
C LEU A 161 24.32 -24.45 2.12
N ILE A 162 23.72 -23.76 3.08
CA ILE A 162 24.11 -23.84 4.49
C ILE A 162 22.98 -24.37 5.35
N ASP A 163 23.32 -25.06 6.44
CA ASP A 163 22.36 -25.39 7.51
C ASP A 163 22.11 -24.19 8.44
N GLU A 164 21.25 -24.38 9.44
CA GLU A 164 20.90 -23.32 10.38
C GLU A 164 22.06 -22.85 11.29
N ASN A 165 23.15 -23.59 11.37
CA ASN A 165 24.37 -23.25 12.12
C ASN A 165 25.45 -22.63 11.21
N GLY A 166 25.18 -22.53 9.91
CA GLY A 166 26.12 -22.02 8.91
C GLY A 166 27.16 -23.05 8.46
N LEU A 167 26.92 -24.35 8.72
CA LEU A 167 27.70 -25.43 8.13
C LEU A 167 27.41 -25.47 6.63
N VAL A 168 28.45 -25.49 5.81
CA VAL A 168 28.32 -25.63 4.36
C VAL A 168 27.95 -27.08 4.05
N LEU A 169 26.75 -27.26 3.50
CA LEU A 169 26.23 -28.55 3.04
C LEU A 169 26.65 -28.83 1.60
N HIS A 170 26.66 -27.79 0.76
CA HIS A 170 27.08 -27.90 -0.64
C HIS A 170 27.59 -26.55 -1.19
N THR A 171 28.41 -26.58 -2.24
CA THR A 171 28.87 -25.39 -2.98
C THR A 171 28.54 -25.52 -4.46
N TYR A 172 27.81 -24.54 -4.99
CA TYR A 172 27.34 -24.48 -6.38
C TYR A 172 28.19 -23.49 -7.18
N PRO A 173 28.94 -23.95 -8.21
CA PRO A 173 29.84 -23.12 -9.01
C PRO A 173 29.11 -22.44 -10.19
N TYR A 174 27.98 -21.78 -9.92
CA TYR A 174 27.16 -21.14 -10.95
C TYR A 174 27.05 -19.63 -10.75
N ALA A 175 26.88 -18.91 -11.87
CA ALA A 175 26.71 -17.46 -11.88
C ALA A 175 25.46 -16.99 -11.13
N ASP A 176 24.40 -17.81 -11.17
CA ASP A 176 23.12 -17.54 -10.52
C ASP A 176 22.51 -18.84 -9.99
N VAL A 177 22.05 -18.79 -8.74
CA VAL A 177 21.47 -19.90 -7.98
C VAL A 177 20.37 -19.32 -7.10
N GLY A 178 19.14 -19.79 -7.28
CA GLY A 178 17.97 -19.35 -6.53
C GLY A 178 17.89 -19.90 -5.10
N SER A 179 16.79 -19.59 -4.42
CA SER A 179 16.50 -20.17 -3.10
C SER A 179 16.19 -21.68 -3.19
N LEU A 180 16.47 -22.42 -2.12
CA LEU A 180 15.93 -23.76 -1.94
C LEU A 180 14.42 -23.69 -1.74
N SER A 181 13.68 -24.45 -2.54
CA SER A 181 12.26 -24.70 -2.30
C SER A 181 11.89 -26.12 -2.68
N GLU A 182 11.31 -26.85 -1.73
CA GLU A 182 10.84 -28.22 -1.83
C GLU A 182 11.87 -29.22 -2.38
N GLY A 183 13.12 -29.09 -1.92
CA GLY A 183 14.26 -29.92 -2.37
C GLY A 183 14.77 -29.61 -3.78
N ARG A 184 14.48 -28.41 -4.31
CA ARG A 184 14.91 -27.96 -5.64
C ARG A 184 15.50 -26.56 -5.58
N ILE A 185 16.50 -26.32 -6.42
CA ILE A 185 17.18 -25.03 -6.53
C ILE A 185 17.29 -24.67 -8.01
N ALA A 186 16.68 -23.56 -8.42
CA ALA A 186 16.89 -23.05 -9.78
C ALA A 186 18.34 -22.59 -9.94
N PHE A 187 18.96 -22.89 -11.08
CA PHE A 187 20.34 -22.46 -11.36
C PHE A 187 20.47 -22.07 -12.83
N LYS A 188 21.44 -21.18 -13.11
CA LYS A 188 21.73 -20.72 -14.47
C LYS A 188 23.06 -21.27 -14.98
N GLU A 189 23.02 -21.85 -16.18
CA GLU A 189 24.20 -22.25 -16.95
C GLU A 189 24.10 -21.64 -18.35
N GLY A 190 25.12 -20.89 -18.76
CA GLY A 190 25.01 -20.00 -19.91
C GLY A 190 23.84 -19.03 -19.75
N ASP A 191 22.93 -19.02 -20.72
CA ASP A 191 21.73 -18.17 -20.72
C ASP A 191 20.44 -18.91 -20.36
N ARG A 192 20.54 -20.14 -19.83
CA ARG A 192 19.38 -20.99 -19.55
C ARG A 192 19.34 -21.41 -18.09
N TYR A 193 18.12 -21.57 -17.58
CA TYR A 193 17.87 -22.11 -16.26
C TYR A 193 17.47 -23.59 -16.31
N GLY A 194 17.96 -24.31 -15.31
CA GLY A 194 17.56 -25.67 -14.95
C GLY A 194 17.31 -25.76 -13.44
N TYR A 195 17.25 -26.99 -12.91
CA TYR A 195 17.11 -27.23 -11.48
C TYR A 195 18.14 -28.23 -10.98
N LEU A 196 18.69 -27.92 -9.81
CA LEU A 196 19.53 -28.79 -9.01
C LEU A 196 18.69 -29.46 -7.90
N ASP A 197 19.12 -30.63 -7.45
CA ASP A 197 18.83 -31.09 -6.10
C ASP A 197 19.76 -30.43 -5.07
N GLU A 198 19.54 -30.69 -3.79
CA GLU A 198 20.38 -30.15 -2.71
C GLU A 198 21.85 -30.59 -2.79
N ALA A 199 22.10 -31.78 -3.36
CA ALA A 199 23.44 -32.34 -3.52
C ALA A 199 24.17 -31.78 -4.77
N GLY A 200 23.55 -30.83 -5.49
CA GLY A 200 24.12 -30.19 -6.66
C GLY A 200 24.00 -31.00 -7.95
N ASN A 201 23.25 -32.10 -7.95
CA ASN A 201 23.00 -32.84 -9.18
C ASN A 201 21.97 -32.09 -10.02
N VAL A 202 22.24 -31.97 -11.32
CA VAL A 202 21.29 -31.43 -12.29
C VAL A 202 20.13 -32.43 -12.44
N VAL A 203 18.97 -32.10 -11.87
CA VAL A 203 17.75 -32.91 -12.00
C VAL A 203 16.89 -32.47 -13.17
N ILE A 204 17.00 -31.20 -13.58
CA ILE A 204 16.40 -30.69 -14.81
C ILE A 204 17.48 -29.89 -15.55
N PRO A 205 17.91 -30.34 -16.75
CA PRO A 205 18.93 -29.64 -17.52
C PRO A 205 18.53 -28.20 -17.87
N PRO A 206 19.51 -27.28 -17.98
CA PRO A 206 19.27 -25.91 -18.40
C PRO A 206 18.60 -25.82 -19.78
N LYS A 207 17.34 -25.39 -19.82
CA LYS A 207 16.57 -25.25 -21.06
C LYS A 207 15.56 -24.10 -21.06
N TYR A 208 15.27 -23.53 -19.90
CA TYR A 208 14.29 -22.45 -19.75
C TYR A 208 14.98 -21.08 -19.82
N GLY A 209 14.29 -20.06 -20.32
CA GLY A 209 14.75 -18.67 -20.19
C GLY A 209 14.64 -18.20 -18.74
N MET A 210 13.54 -18.56 -18.07
CA MET A 210 13.35 -18.31 -16.64
C MET A 210 12.80 -19.54 -15.93
N ALA A 211 13.17 -19.68 -14.65
CA ALA A 211 12.75 -20.74 -13.76
C ALA A 211 12.48 -20.17 -12.37
N PHE A 212 11.26 -20.33 -11.85
CA PHE A 212 10.86 -19.81 -10.55
C PHE A 212 11.01 -20.89 -9.46
N ALA A 213 11.04 -20.48 -8.19
CA ALA A 213 11.06 -21.43 -7.08
C ALA A 213 9.83 -22.35 -7.13
N TYR A 214 10.00 -23.59 -6.65
CA TYR A 214 8.87 -24.51 -6.51
C TYR A 214 7.90 -24.01 -5.42
N GLU A 215 6.61 -24.17 -5.66
CA GLU A 215 5.52 -23.92 -4.71
C GLU A 215 4.40 -24.93 -4.99
N ASP A 216 3.87 -25.54 -3.92
CA ASP A 216 2.84 -26.59 -3.97
C ASP A 216 3.20 -27.77 -4.90
N GLY A 217 4.49 -28.09 -5.04
CA GLY A 217 4.98 -29.16 -5.92
C GLY A 217 5.15 -28.79 -7.41
N PHE A 218 4.95 -27.52 -7.77
CA PHE A 218 5.06 -27.02 -9.13
C PHE A 218 6.04 -25.87 -9.25
N ALA A 219 6.58 -25.66 -10.44
CA ALA A 219 7.38 -24.48 -10.74
C ALA A 219 6.85 -23.80 -12.01
N ILE A 220 6.77 -22.48 -11.96
CA ILE A 220 6.52 -21.65 -13.14
C ILE A 220 7.84 -21.58 -13.94
N ILE A 221 7.72 -21.65 -15.26
CA ILE A 221 8.84 -21.62 -16.20
C ILE A 221 8.52 -20.68 -17.36
N ALA A 222 9.53 -20.15 -18.03
CA ALA A 222 9.35 -19.39 -19.28
C ALA A 222 10.38 -19.80 -20.33
N THR A 223 10.01 -19.69 -21.62
CA THR A 223 10.91 -20.02 -22.75
C THR A 223 11.94 -18.93 -23.05
N SER A 224 11.66 -17.69 -22.66
CA SER A 224 12.55 -16.54 -22.75
C SER A 224 12.17 -15.49 -21.71
N ASP A 225 13.07 -14.56 -21.47
CA ASP A 225 12.93 -13.56 -20.40
C ASP A 225 11.86 -12.49 -20.74
N ASP A 226 11.57 -12.28 -22.03
CA ASP A 226 10.80 -11.09 -22.48
C ASP A 226 9.41 -11.37 -23.08
N ASN A 227 8.97 -12.64 -23.19
CA ASN A 227 7.83 -12.98 -24.06
C ASN A 227 6.50 -13.24 -23.34
N TYR A 228 6.39 -12.99 -22.03
CA TYR A 228 5.18 -13.29 -21.24
C TYR A 228 4.59 -14.66 -21.64
N SER A 229 5.45 -15.68 -21.68
CA SER A 229 5.14 -17.02 -22.17
C SER A 229 5.49 -17.99 -21.06
N TYR A 230 4.61 -18.06 -20.07
CA TYR A 230 4.76 -18.85 -18.86
C TYR A 230 4.07 -20.20 -18.99
N GLY A 231 4.74 -21.22 -18.49
CA GLY A 231 4.26 -22.59 -18.36
C GLY A 231 4.39 -23.05 -16.92
N LEU A 232 3.82 -24.22 -16.64
CA LEU A 232 3.88 -24.84 -15.32
C LEU A 232 4.39 -26.27 -15.47
N MET A 233 5.33 -26.67 -14.62
CA MET A 233 5.84 -28.03 -14.57
C MET A 233 5.79 -28.60 -13.16
N ASN A 234 5.74 -29.92 -13.05
CA ASN A 234 5.83 -30.62 -11.76
C ASN A 234 7.30 -30.87 -11.35
N LYS A 235 7.50 -31.49 -10.18
CA LYS A 235 8.85 -31.87 -9.69
C LYS A 235 9.59 -32.95 -10.48
N ALA A 236 8.88 -33.74 -11.27
CA ALA A 236 9.48 -34.73 -12.17
C ALA A 236 10.00 -34.07 -13.47
N GLY A 237 9.66 -32.80 -13.71
CA GLY A 237 10.01 -32.07 -14.92
C GLY A 237 8.98 -32.24 -16.04
N ASP A 238 7.83 -32.85 -15.76
CA ASP A 238 6.74 -32.94 -16.73
C ASP A 238 6.05 -31.58 -16.85
N THR A 239 5.85 -31.13 -18.08
CA THR A 239 5.07 -29.94 -18.38
C THR A 239 3.58 -30.23 -18.13
N ILE A 240 2.99 -29.51 -17.18
CA ILE A 240 1.54 -29.54 -16.90
C ILE A 240 0.82 -28.55 -17.81
N PHE A 241 1.41 -27.36 -17.99
CA PHE A 241 0.94 -26.33 -18.90
C PHE A 241 2.10 -25.82 -19.73
N GLU A 242 1.96 -25.91 -21.06
CA GLU A 242 2.95 -25.37 -21.99
C GLU A 242 3.14 -23.85 -21.79
N PRO A 243 4.34 -23.33 -22.09
CA PRO A 243 4.68 -21.93 -21.88
C PRO A 243 4.04 -21.01 -22.93
N ILE A 244 2.72 -20.90 -22.88
CA ILE A 244 1.87 -20.16 -23.82
C ILE A 244 0.95 -19.14 -23.11
N TYR A 245 1.09 -19.00 -21.80
CA TYR A 245 0.24 -18.13 -20.98
C TYR A 245 0.97 -16.84 -20.62
N ASN A 246 0.25 -15.73 -20.64
CA ASN A 246 0.80 -14.43 -20.26
C ASN A 246 1.08 -14.29 -18.77
N GLU A 247 0.42 -15.11 -17.96
CA GLU A 247 0.63 -15.20 -16.53
C GLU A 247 0.15 -16.57 -16.04
N ILE A 248 0.83 -17.12 -15.03
CA ILE A 248 0.35 -18.27 -14.27
C ILE A 248 0.46 -17.93 -12.80
N ARG A 249 -0.61 -18.15 -12.03
CA ARG A 249 -0.58 -18.01 -10.56
C ARG A 249 -1.04 -19.29 -9.90
N LEU A 250 -0.30 -19.74 -8.90
CA LEU A 250 -0.75 -20.77 -7.99
C LEU A 250 -1.74 -20.15 -6.99
N LEU A 251 -2.93 -20.70 -6.91
CA LEU A 251 -4.04 -20.16 -6.11
C LEU A 251 -4.30 -20.97 -4.84
N GLN A 252 -3.37 -21.82 -4.41
CA GLN A 252 -3.55 -22.79 -3.32
C GLN A 252 -4.66 -23.82 -3.62
N GLU A 253 -4.83 -24.80 -2.72
CA GLU A 253 -5.82 -25.89 -2.81
C GLU A 253 -5.82 -26.61 -4.18
N GLY A 254 -4.65 -26.70 -4.83
CA GLY A 254 -4.49 -27.32 -6.14
C GLY A 254 -5.23 -26.60 -7.27
N ARG A 255 -5.32 -25.26 -7.20
CA ARG A 255 -5.90 -24.41 -8.26
C ARG A 255 -4.90 -23.43 -8.82
N ILE A 256 -5.09 -23.10 -10.09
CA ILE A 256 -4.17 -22.30 -10.90
C ILE A 256 -4.99 -21.26 -11.68
N ALA A 257 -4.55 -20.01 -11.71
CA ALA A 257 -5.02 -19.03 -12.67
C ALA A 257 -4.14 -19.09 -13.92
N LEU A 258 -4.75 -19.28 -15.08
CA LEU A 258 -4.09 -19.19 -16.39
C LEU A 258 -4.48 -17.87 -17.04
N GLY A 259 -3.52 -16.98 -17.23
CA GLY A 259 -3.72 -15.67 -17.83
C GLY A 259 -3.47 -15.68 -19.34
N LYS A 260 -4.38 -15.08 -20.10
CA LYS A 260 -4.16 -14.71 -21.51
C LYS A 260 -4.45 -13.24 -21.72
N ALA A 261 -3.60 -12.58 -22.50
CA ALA A 261 -3.71 -11.17 -22.80
C ALA A 261 -5.08 -10.82 -23.40
N LYS A 262 -5.70 -9.76 -22.88
CA LYS A 262 -6.92 -9.13 -23.41
C LYS A 262 -6.68 -8.51 -24.78
N ASP A 263 -5.46 -8.05 -25.00
CA ASP A 263 -4.96 -7.42 -26.23
C ASP A 263 -3.52 -7.89 -26.42
N ALA A 264 -3.19 -8.36 -27.62
CA ALA A 264 -1.84 -8.83 -27.95
C ALA A 264 -0.77 -7.75 -27.80
N ASN A 265 -1.13 -6.47 -27.94
CA ASN A 265 -0.22 -5.34 -27.72
C ASN A 265 -0.05 -4.99 -26.23
N ARG A 266 -0.80 -5.67 -25.34
CA ARG A 266 -0.76 -5.49 -23.88
C ARG A 266 -0.69 -6.85 -23.18
N PRO A 267 0.43 -7.57 -23.33
CA PRO A 267 0.57 -8.93 -22.78
C PRO A 267 0.46 -8.97 -21.25
N PHE A 268 0.69 -7.85 -20.56
CA PHE A 268 0.55 -7.72 -19.11
C PHE A 268 -0.90 -7.55 -18.61
N LEU A 269 -1.89 -7.37 -19.50
CA LEU A 269 -3.31 -7.29 -19.12
C LEU A 269 -4.02 -8.59 -19.47
N SER A 270 -4.12 -9.52 -18.52
CA SER A 270 -4.73 -10.82 -18.74
C SER A 270 -6.23 -10.87 -18.37
N ARG A 271 -6.96 -11.78 -19.03
CA ARG A 271 -8.12 -12.47 -18.45
C ARG A 271 -7.68 -13.84 -18.00
N TYR A 272 -8.33 -14.36 -16.96
CA TYR A 272 -7.96 -15.61 -16.32
C TYR A 272 -9.01 -16.69 -16.54
N ALA A 273 -8.51 -17.89 -16.85
CA ALA A 273 -9.20 -19.15 -16.67
C ALA A 273 -8.73 -19.83 -15.39
N ILE A 274 -9.57 -20.68 -14.80
CA ILE A 274 -9.18 -21.51 -13.66
C ILE A 274 -8.80 -22.88 -14.18
N ALA A 275 -7.70 -23.41 -13.66
CA ALA A 275 -7.24 -24.75 -13.91
C ALA A 275 -6.91 -25.47 -12.60
N ASN A 276 -6.66 -26.77 -12.69
CA ASN A 276 -6.16 -27.57 -11.58
C ASN A 276 -4.76 -28.12 -11.86
N THR A 277 -4.16 -28.65 -10.80
CA THR A 277 -2.79 -29.20 -10.83
C THR A 277 -2.65 -30.51 -11.60
N SER A 278 -3.76 -31.12 -12.08
CA SER A 278 -3.71 -32.27 -12.99
C SER A 278 -3.67 -31.85 -14.46
N GLY A 279 -3.65 -30.55 -14.77
CA GLY A 279 -3.63 -30.04 -16.15
C GLY A 279 -5.01 -29.77 -16.75
N ALA A 280 -6.11 -29.94 -15.99
CA ALA A 280 -7.44 -29.65 -16.51
C ALA A 280 -7.77 -28.16 -16.40
N VAL A 281 -8.16 -27.55 -17.52
CA VAL A 281 -8.74 -26.20 -17.55
C VAL A 281 -10.23 -26.31 -17.24
N LEU A 282 -10.66 -25.66 -16.15
CA LEU A 282 -12.00 -25.79 -15.58
C LEU A 282 -12.97 -24.72 -16.09
N THR A 283 -12.46 -23.57 -16.54
CA THR A 283 -13.28 -22.47 -17.06
C THR A 283 -12.66 -21.85 -18.31
N ASP A 284 -13.46 -21.10 -19.07
CA ASP A 284 -12.95 -20.16 -20.06
C ASP A 284 -12.22 -18.97 -19.40
N PHE A 285 -11.55 -18.15 -20.21
CA PHE A 285 -10.85 -16.93 -19.77
C PHE A 285 -11.82 -15.78 -19.52
N VAL A 286 -12.59 -15.89 -18.43
CA VAL A 286 -13.72 -14.98 -18.14
C VAL A 286 -13.49 -14.06 -16.97
N TYR A 287 -12.46 -14.29 -16.16
CA TYR A 287 -12.19 -13.51 -14.95
C TYR A 287 -11.22 -12.36 -15.22
N ASP A 288 -11.50 -11.20 -14.66
CA ASP A 288 -10.62 -10.04 -14.69
C ASP A 288 -9.55 -10.11 -13.60
N ASP A 289 -9.86 -10.76 -12.47
CA ASP A 289 -8.91 -11.08 -11.41
C ASP A 289 -9.39 -12.27 -10.56
N ILE A 290 -8.46 -13.00 -9.95
CA ILE A 290 -8.73 -14.16 -9.10
C ILE A 290 -7.75 -14.16 -7.92
N GLY A 291 -8.27 -14.25 -6.71
CA GLY A 291 -7.49 -14.44 -5.48
C GLY A 291 -7.24 -15.92 -5.15
N SER A 292 -6.43 -16.17 -4.12
CA SER A 292 -6.18 -17.54 -3.65
C SER A 292 -7.42 -18.19 -3.05
N PHE A 293 -7.53 -19.51 -3.23
CA PHE A 293 -8.51 -20.36 -2.57
C PHE A 293 -8.21 -20.52 -1.10
N ASN A 294 -9.26 -20.40 -0.28
CA ASN A 294 -9.22 -20.66 1.15
C ASN A 294 -10.54 -21.31 1.57
N LYS A 295 -10.44 -22.50 2.17
CA LYS A 295 -11.59 -23.30 2.60
C LYS A 295 -12.59 -23.51 1.46
N GLY A 296 -12.09 -23.86 0.28
CA GLY A 296 -12.90 -24.22 -0.89
C GLY A 296 -13.48 -23.06 -1.70
N THR A 297 -13.14 -21.81 -1.37
CA THR A 297 -13.62 -20.63 -2.12
C THR A 297 -12.52 -19.61 -2.38
N ALA A 298 -12.62 -18.88 -3.49
CA ALA A 298 -11.74 -17.74 -3.81
C ALA A 298 -12.56 -16.49 -4.16
N SER A 299 -12.01 -15.30 -3.94
CA SER A 299 -12.56 -14.07 -4.50
C SER A 299 -12.23 -14.00 -5.99
N ALA A 300 -13.18 -13.56 -6.81
CA ALA A 300 -12.98 -13.34 -8.23
C ALA A 300 -13.69 -12.07 -8.69
N VAL A 301 -13.12 -11.44 -9.72
CA VAL A 301 -13.69 -10.27 -10.40
C VAL A 301 -14.10 -10.67 -11.81
N LYS A 302 -15.33 -10.32 -12.19
CA LYS A 302 -15.82 -10.43 -13.56
C LYS A 302 -16.80 -9.31 -13.85
N ASP A 303 -16.57 -8.57 -14.93
CA ASP A 303 -17.49 -7.54 -15.46
C ASP A 303 -17.87 -6.47 -14.40
N ASP A 304 -16.87 -5.89 -13.72
CA ASP A 304 -17.05 -4.89 -12.64
C ASP A 304 -17.88 -5.41 -11.45
N ARG A 305 -17.79 -6.71 -11.16
CA ARG A 305 -18.40 -7.33 -9.98
C ARG A 305 -17.41 -8.24 -9.29
N THR A 306 -17.39 -8.18 -7.96
CA THR A 306 -16.56 -9.03 -7.11
C THR A 306 -17.44 -10.02 -6.33
N PHE A 307 -17.10 -11.31 -6.36
CA PHE A 307 -17.87 -12.38 -5.73
C PHE A 307 -16.98 -13.59 -5.40
N PHE A 308 -17.53 -14.56 -4.65
CA PHE A 308 -16.85 -15.83 -4.40
C PHE A 308 -17.11 -16.85 -5.50
N ILE A 309 -16.09 -17.62 -5.83
CA ILE A 309 -16.14 -18.80 -6.70
C ILE A 309 -15.77 -20.07 -5.93
N ASP A 310 -16.34 -21.21 -6.33
CA ASP A 310 -15.93 -22.53 -5.86
C ASP A 310 -14.67 -23.00 -6.59
N ARG A 311 -14.16 -24.17 -6.20
CA ARG A 311 -12.94 -24.74 -6.79
C ARG A 311 -13.14 -25.09 -8.26
N GLU A 312 -14.36 -25.32 -8.72
CA GLU A 312 -14.66 -25.58 -10.13
C GLU A 312 -14.72 -24.27 -10.93
N GLY A 313 -14.59 -23.13 -10.27
CA GLY A 313 -14.61 -21.82 -10.89
C GLY A 313 -16.01 -21.31 -11.16
N HIS A 314 -17.03 -21.85 -10.50
CA HIS A 314 -18.39 -21.35 -10.58
C HIS A 314 -18.67 -20.37 -9.44
N LYS A 315 -19.46 -19.33 -9.74
CA LYS A 315 -19.92 -18.40 -8.71
C LYS A 315 -20.70 -19.13 -7.61
N VAL A 316 -20.27 -18.96 -6.36
CA VAL A 316 -20.97 -19.48 -5.18
C VAL A 316 -22.20 -18.61 -4.90
N LYS A 317 -23.38 -19.12 -5.25
CA LYS A 317 -24.63 -18.34 -5.18
C LYS A 317 -25.10 -18.01 -3.75
N THR A 318 -24.63 -18.76 -2.76
CA THR A 318 -25.00 -18.55 -1.35
C THR A 318 -24.27 -17.38 -0.70
N PHE A 319 -23.16 -16.92 -1.28
CA PHE A 319 -22.40 -15.77 -0.80
C PHE A 319 -22.75 -14.50 -1.58
N PRO A 320 -22.56 -13.31 -0.97
CA PRO A 320 -22.85 -12.05 -1.62
C PRO A 320 -21.95 -11.78 -2.84
N ALA A 321 -22.47 -10.94 -3.73
CA ALA A 321 -21.74 -10.39 -4.86
C ALA A 321 -21.93 -8.88 -4.88
N PHE A 322 -20.84 -8.15 -4.97
CA PHE A 322 -20.83 -6.70 -4.88
C PHE A 322 -20.47 -6.07 -6.22
N SER A 323 -20.99 -4.87 -6.47
CA SER A 323 -20.58 -4.05 -7.61
C SER A 323 -19.20 -3.46 -7.32
N GLY A 324 -18.34 -3.40 -8.32
CA GLY A 324 -16.98 -2.92 -8.20
C GLY A 324 -15.92 -4.01 -8.27
N THR A 325 -14.68 -3.56 -8.38
CA THR A 325 -13.48 -4.39 -8.48
C THR A 325 -12.74 -4.39 -7.15
N GLY A 326 -12.27 -5.56 -6.73
CA GLY A 326 -11.56 -5.67 -5.47
C GLY A 326 -11.43 -7.10 -4.99
N VAL A 327 -11.32 -7.25 -3.67
CA VAL A 327 -11.07 -8.54 -3.03
C VAL A 327 -12.05 -8.77 -1.89
N LEU A 328 -12.61 -9.97 -1.85
CA LEU A 328 -13.37 -10.48 -0.72
C LEU A 328 -12.50 -11.42 0.10
N ARG A 329 -12.61 -11.33 1.42
CA ARG A 329 -12.06 -12.33 2.35
C ARG A 329 -13.15 -12.74 3.31
N LYS A 330 -13.16 -14.02 3.66
CA LYS A 330 -14.16 -14.62 4.54
C LYS A 330 -13.47 -15.22 5.74
N GLU A 331 -13.84 -14.76 6.94
CA GLU A 331 -13.28 -15.25 8.18
C GLU A 331 -14.29 -15.12 9.32
N ASN A 332 -14.49 -16.21 10.06
CA ASN A 332 -15.36 -16.27 11.24
C ASN A 332 -16.81 -15.77 10.99
N GLY A 333 -17.40 -16.12 9.84
CA GLY A 333 -18.76 -15.72 9.47
C GLY A 333 -18.90 -14.29 8.97
N ILE A 334 -17.78 -13.58 8.81
CA ILE A 334 -17.71 -12.21 8.31
C ILE A 334 -17.07 -12.22 6.93
N VAL A 335 -17.61 -11.42 6.02
CA VAL A 335 -17.02 -11.11 4.73
C VAL A 335 -16.46 -9.68 4.80
N SER A 336 -15.14 -9.53 4.71
CA SER A 336 -14.52 -8.24 4.45
C SER A 336 -14.45 -8.01 2.94
N ALA A 337 -15.00 -6.90 2.49
CA ALA A 337 -14.95 -6.48 1.09
C ALA A 337 -14.10 -5.21 0.98
N PHE A 338 -12.98 -5.31 0.26
CA PHE A 338 -12.21 -4.14 -0.16
C PHE A 338 -12.45 -3.93 -1.64
N ILE A 339 -13.38 -3.02 -1.97
CA ILE A 339 -13.88 -2.81 -3.33
C ILE A 339 -13.81 -1.33 -3.65
N ASP A 340 -13.30 -1.01 -4.84
CA ASP A 340 -13.15 0.37 -5.33
C ASP A 340 -12.57 1.30 -4.24
N GLN A 341 -11.49 0.87 -3.56
CA GLN A 341 -10.82 1.58 -2.45
C GLN A 341 -11.65 1.86 -1.20
N ARG A 342 -12.74 1.11 -0.97
CA ARG A 342 -13.51 1.17 0.28
C ARG A 342 -13.57 -0.21 0.92
N LEU A 343 -13.18 -0.26 2.20
CA LEU A 343 -13.35 -1.42 3.05
C LEU A 343 -14.74 -1.38 3.68
N PHE A 344 -15.49 -2.47 3.63
CA PHE A 344 -16.72 -2.65 4.40
C PHE A 344 -16.89 -4.12 4.80
N TYR A 345 -17.81 -4.37 5.73
CA TYR A 345 -18.03 -5.70 6.30
C TYR A 345 -19.49 -6.12 6.17
N THR A 346 -19.70 -7.37 5.78
CA THR A 346 -21.01 -8.01 5.75
C THR A 346 -20.99 -9.35 6.48
N ASP A 347 -22.16 -9.88 6.81
CA ASP A 347 -22.26 -11.33 7.07
C ASP A 347 -22.12 -12.12 5.74
N GLU A 348 -22.11 -13.45 5.84
CA GLU A 348 -22.03 -14.35 4.68
C GLU A 348 -23.26 -14.30 3.75
N HIS A 349 -24.33 -13.59 4.12
CA HIS A 349 -25.52 -13.37 3.30
C HIS A 349 -25.57 -11.95 2.69
N GLY A 350 -24.55 -11.13 2.93
CA GLY A 350 -24.46 -9.77 2.40
C GLY A 350 -25.14 -8.70 3.23
N LYS A 351 -25.61 -9.01 4.45
CA LYS A 351 -26.13 -7.99 5.36
C LYS A 351 -24.97 -7.14 5.85
N ILE A 352 -25.03 -5.82 5.64
CA ILE A 352 -24.03 -4.88 6.12
C ILE A 352 -23.91 -4.97 7.64
N ILE A 353 -22.69 -5.22 8.11
CA ILE A 353 -22.28 -5.17 9.52
C ILE A 353 -21.68 -3.80 9.81
N TRP A 354 -20.86 -3.31 8.88
CA TRP A 354 -20.29 -1.97 8.94
C TRP A 354 -19.92 -1.48 7.54
N HIS A 355 -20.07 -0.18 7.34
CA HIS A 355 -19.67 0.54 6.13
C HIS A 355 -19.10 1.90 6.57
N PRO A 356 -18.10 2.46 5.87
CA PRO A 356 -17.57 3.77 6.20
C PRO A 356 -18.66 4.84 6.17
N ASP A 357 -18.60 5.77 7.13
CA ASP A 357 -19.43 6.96 7.11
C ASP A 357 -19.06 7.80 5.88
N THR A 358 -20.08 8.29 5.19
CA THR A 358 -19.90 9.20 4.04
C THR A 358 -20.10 10.65 4.43
N GLU A 359 -20.45 10.94 5.68
CA GLU A 359 -20.63 12.29 6.21
C GLU A 359 -19.50 12.64 7.17
N ILE A 360 -18.88 13.80 6.96
CA ILE A 360 -17.89 14.40 7.86
C ILE A 360 -18.50 15.67 8.45
N LEU A 361 -18.89 15.63 9.72
CA LEU A 361 -19.43 16.80 10.40
C LEU A 361 -18.30 17.82 10.69
N LEU A 362 -18.45 19.05 10.18
CA LEU A 362 -17.53 20.15 10.48
C LEU A 362 -17.96 20.84 11.78
N ARG A 363 -19.14 21.47 11.74
CA ARG A 363 -19.93 21.96 12.87
C ARG A 363 -21.31 22.28 12.33
N ARG A 364 -22.38 22.13 13.11
CA ARG A 364 -23.73 22.49 12.62
C ARG A 364 -23.78 23.96 12.14
N PRO A 365 -24.40 24.26 10.98
CA PRO A 365 -25.08 23.33 10.06
C PRO A 365 -24.17 22.64 9.02
N TYR A 366 -22.89 22.99 8.97
CA TYR A 366 -21.92 22.57 7.96
C TYR A 366 -21.41 21.13 8.11
N ARG A 367 -21.36 20.42 6.99
CA ARG A 367 -20.81 19.07 6.86
C ARG A 367 -20.24 18.87 5.46
N ILE A 368 -19.41 17.85 5.30
CA ILE A 368 -18.98 17.37 3.99
C ILE A 368 -19.61 16.00 3.74
N GLN A 369 -20.23 15.85 2.59
CA GLN A 369 -20.76 14.60 2.09
C GLN A 369 -19.83 14.04 1.02
N GLU A 370 -19.30 12.84 1.24
CA GLU A 370 -18.59 12.06 0.23
C GLU A 370 -19.58 11.58 -0.83
N ARG A 371 -19.20 11.73 -2.10
CA ARG A 371 -19.91 11.22 -3.28
C ARG A 371 -18.97 10.40 -4.13
N LEU A 372 -19.51 9.37 -4.78
CA LEU A 372 -18.80 8.56 -5.76
C LEU A 372 -19.23 8.93 -7.18
N TYR A 373 -18.27 9.27 -8.03
CA TYR A 373 -18.44 9.29 -9.49
C TYR A 373 -17.69 8.10 -10.08
N LYS A 374 -18.38 7.22 -10.80
CA LYS A 374 -17.79 6.01 -11.38
C LYS A 374 -18.15 5.86 -12.86
N ARG A 375 -17.15 5.52 -13.68
CA ARG A 375 -17.26 5.20 -15.10
C ARG A 375 -16.48 3.91 -15.40
N GLY A 376 -17.14 2.78 -15.16
CA GLY A 376 -16.52 1.45 -15.32
C GLY A 376 -15.48 1.15 -14.23
N PRO A 377 -14.72 0.05 -14.38
CA PRO A 377 -13.79 -0.43 -13.35
C PRO A 377 -12.52 0.42 -13.22
N ASN A 378 -12.19 1.21 -14.26
CA ASN A 378 -10.92 1.93 -14.36
C ASN A 378 -11.05 3.44 -14.12
N TYR A 379 -12.23 3.93 -13.74
CA TYR A 379 -12.42 5.35 -13.44
C TYR A 379 -13.40 5.54 -12.31
N TYR A 380 -12.92 5.83 -11.11
CA TYR A 380 -13.78 6.11 -9.96
C TYR A 380 -13.17 7.16 -9.02
N VAL A 381 -14.00 8.09 -8.57
CA VAL A 381 -13.59 9.27 -7.81
C VAL A 381 -14.52 9.45 -6.62
N TYR A 382 -13.96 9.40 -5.42
CA TYR A 382 -14.62 9.87 -4.21
C TYR A 382 -14.32 11.36 -4.05
N TYR A 383 -15.35 12.21 -4.02
CA TYR A 383 -15.19 13.65 -4.00
C TYR A 383 -16.09 14.31 -2.94
N PRO A 384 -15.67 15.47 -2.39
CA PRO A 384 -16.41 16.16 -1.34
C PRO A 384 -17.54 17.03 -1.90
N GLN A 385 -18.65 17.09 -1.16
CA GLN A 385 -19.67 18.12 -1.28
C GLN A 385 -19.89 18.82 0.06
N ILE A 386 -19.75 20.14 0.10
CA ILE A 386 -20.07 20.96 1.26
C ILE A 386 -21.60 21.12 1.31
N GLU A 387 -22.18 20.87 2.49
CA GLU A 387 -23.61 21.07 2.76
C GLU A 387 -23.81 21.97 3.98
N GLY A 388 -24.97 22.63 4.05
CA GLY A 388 -25.38 23.46 5.18
C GLY A 388 -25.09 24.95 5.00
N MET A 389 -24.72 25.39 3.80
CA MET A 389 -24.54 26.81 3.48
C MET A 389 -25.89 27.53 3.36
N ALA A 390 -25.93 28.80 3.76
CA ALA A 390 -27.16 29.59 3.70
C ALA A 390 -27.58 29.88 2.24
N ASN A 391 -26.62 30.23 1.38
CA ASN A 391 -26.86 30.45 -0.04
C ASN A 391 -26.67 29.14 -0.82
N GLN A 392 -27.76 28.57 -1.32
CA GLN A 392 -27.75 27.31 -2.06
C GLN A 392 -27.08 27.43 -3.44
N LEU A 393 -27.09 28.61 -4.07
CA LEU A 393 -26.41 28.82 -5.35
C LEU A 393 -24.88 28.82 -5.17
N GLU A 394 -24.38 29.48 -4.13
CA GLU A 394 -22.96 29.43 -3.77
C GLU A 394 -22.53 28.01 -3.39
N GLN A 395 -23.37 27.29 -2.63
CA GLN A 395 -23.12 25.88 -2.29
C GLN A 395 -23.00 25.00 -3.54
N GLN A 396 -23.90 25.17 -4.51
CA GLN A 396 -23.85 24.44 -5.77
C GLN A 396 -22.60 24.80 -6.58
N ALA A 397 -22.24 26.08 -6.64
CA ALA A 397 -21.08 26.56 -7.38
C ALA A 397 -19.77 25.98 -6.80
N ILE A 398 -19.57 26.02 -5.49
CA ILE A 398 -18.37 25.44 -4.86
C ILE A 398 -18.34 23.93 -5.03
N ASN A 399 -19.47 23.22 -4.88
CA ASN A 399 -19.52 21.77 -5.06
C ASN A 399 -19.23 21.33 -6.51
N GLN A 400 -19.64 22.11 -7.51
CA GLN A 400 -19.26 21.87 -8.90
C GLN A 400 -17.75 22.07 -9.12
N LYS A 401 -17.16 23.09 -8.49
CA LYS A 401 -15.71 23.33 -8.53
C LYS A 401 -14.94 22.18 -7.87
N LEU A 402 -15.34 21.74 -6.68
CA LEU A 402 -14.72 20.62 -5.96
C LEU A 402 -14.81 19.30 -6.74
N ALA A 403 -15.98 19.00 -7.33
CA ALA A 403 -16.13 17.84 -8.19
C ALA A 403 -15.17 17.88 -9.38
N LYS A 404 -15.06 19.03 -10.07
CA LYS A 404 -14.12 19.20 -11.18
C LYS A 404 -12.66 19.06 -10.74
N GLN A 405 -12.28 19.64 -9.60
CA GLN A 405 -10.93 19.52 -9.03
C GLN A 405 -10.58 18.07 -8.69
N ALA A 406 -11.54 17.29 -8.17
CA ALA A 406 -11.37 15.85 -7.90
C ALA A 406 -11.31 14.98 -9.17
N GLY A 407 -11.51 15.58 -10.35
CA GLY A 407 -11.49 14.87 -11.62
C GLY A 407 -12.87 14.34 -12.05
N VAL A 408 -13.98 14.79 -11.47
CA VAL A 408 -15.30 14.44 -12.00
C VAL A 408 -15.50 15.11 -13.36
N ARG A 409 -15.44 14.31 -14.43
CA ARG A 409 -15.62 14.76 -15.81
C ARG A 409 -16.15 13.64 -16.70
N HIS A 410 -16.56 13.99 -17.90
CA HIS A 410 -16.81 12.99 -18.94
C HIS A 410 -15.50 12.27 -19.31
N VAL A 411 -15.59 10.94 -19.41
CA VAL A 411 -14.46 10.05 -19.75
C VAL A 411 -14.93 9.10 -20.85
N THR A 412 -14.11 8.96 -21.88
CA THR A 412 -14.41 8.08 -23.02
C THR A 412 -14.05 6.63 -22.68
N GLU A 413 -14.68 5.68 -23.38
CA GLU A 413 -14.34 4.27 -23.21
C GLU A 413 -12.88 3.98 -23.60
N ALA A 414 -12.38 4.65 -24.64
CA ALA A 414 -10.99 4.56 -25.06
C ALA A 414 -10.05 4.92 -23.91
N GLU A 415 -10.29 6.03 -23.20
CA GLU A 415 -9.46 6.43 -22.06
C GLU A 415 -9.41 5.35 -20.97
N THR A 416 -10.57 4.78 -20.62
CA THR A 416 -10.66 3.73 -19.58
C THR A 416 -10.02 2.40 -19.96
N LYS A 417 -9.67 2.19 -21.24
CA LYS A 417 -8.94 1.00 -21.72
C LYS A 417 -7.42 1.17 -21.65
N GLU A 418 -6.94 2.39 -21.51
CA GLU A 418 -5.50 2.74 -21.54
C GLU A 418 -4.90 2.93 -20.14
N ARG A 419 -5.75 3.32 -19.18
CA ARG A 419 -5.31 3.69 -17.84
C ARG A 419 -6.43 3.50 -16.82
N THR A 420 -6.03 3.41 -15.56
CA THR A 420 -6.91 3.64 -14.42
C THR A 420 -6.76 5.07 -13.91
N PHE A 421 -7.86 5.69 -13.50
CA PHE A 421 -7.86 6.90 -12.67
C PHE A 421 -8.67 6.66 -11.41
N THR A 422 -8.07 6.94 -10.25
CA THR A 422 -8.75 6.91 -8.97
C THR A 422 -8.58 8.25 -8.25
N GLY A 423 -9.63 8.75 -7.61
CA GLY A 423 -9.55 9.97 -6.80
C GLY A 423 -10.17 9.80 -5.42
N ASP A 424 -9.63 10.53 -4.44
CA ASP A 424 -10.12 10.59 -3.06
C ASP A 424 -9.85 12.00 -2.48
N PHE A 425 -10.33 12.28 -1.28
CA PHE A 425 -10.11 13.55 -0.60
C PHE A 425 -9.97 13.39 0.91
N ASN A 426 -9.32 14.34 1.56
CA ASN A 426 -9.23 14.43 3.02
C ASN A 426 -9.59 15.84 3.50
N VAL A 427 -10.10 15.93 4.72
CA VAL A 427 -10.21 17.21 5.44
C VAL A 427 -8.95 17.39 6.26
N LEU A 428 -8.14 18.39 5.90
CA LEU A 428 -6.89 18.67 6.60
C LEU A 428 -7.10 19.59 7.80
N PHE A 429 -8.03 20.53 7.68
CA PHE A 429 -8.25 21.56 8.69
C PHE A 429 -9.67 22.09 8.62
N PHE A 430 -10.27 22.33 9.78
CA PHE A 430 -11.49 23.11 9.90
C PHE A 430 -11.43 23.98 11.14
N LYS A 431 -11.52 25.30 10.95
CA LYS A 431 -11.57 26.25 12.07
C LYS A 431 -12.42 27.46 11.71
N LYS A 432 -13.28 27.85 12.65
CA LYS A 432 -14.20 28.99 12.52
C LYS A 432 -15.05 28.82 11.24
N HIS A 433 -14.68 29.41 10.10
CA HIS A 433 -15.41 29.27 8.84
C HIS A 433 -14.58 28.65 7.70
N LEU A 434 -13.28 28.44 7.89
CA LEU A 434 -12.43 27.85 6.85
C LEU A 434 -12.44 26.33 6.96
N VAL A 435 -12.69 25.66 5.84
CA VAL A 435 -12.38 24.25 5.65
C VAL A 435 -11.30 24.10 4.59
N VAL A 436 -10.30 23.26 4.88
CA VAL A 436 -9.20 22.93 3.97
C VAL A 436 -9.35 21.49 3.54
N LEU A 437 -9.50 21.29 2.24
CA LEU A 437 -9.62 19.99 1.60
C LEU A 437 -8.35 19.67 0.84
N GLU A 438 -7.80 18.49 1.05
CA GLU A 438 -6.83 17.86 0.17
C GLU A 438 -7.59 16.97 -0.81
N ILE A 439 -7.31 17.11 -2.10
CA ILE A 439 -7.98 16.38 -3.18
C ILE A 439 -6.90 15.68 -3.99
N ASP A 440 -6.92 14.35 -3.91
CA ASP A 440 -5.93 13.47 -4.53
C ASP A 440 -6.50 12.77 -5.75
N GLY A 441 -5.64 12.60 -6.75
CA GLY A 441 -5.89 11.78 -7.93
C GLY A 441 -4.69 10.87 -8.18
N TYR A 442 -4.93 9.72 -8.80
CA TYR A 442 -3.88 8.79 -9.21
C TYR A 442 -4.21 8.22 -10.58
N THR A 443 -3.33 8.50 -11.55
CA THR A 443 -3.44 7.96 -12.90
C THR A 443 -2.43 6.85 -13.08
N TYR A 444 -2.88 5.64 -13.42
CA TYR A 444 -2.01 4.52 -13.75
C TYR A 444 -2.23 4.09 -15.20
N PRO A 445 -1.36 4.52 -16.15
CA PRO A 445 -1.32 3.93 -17.48
C PRO A 445 -0.96 2.45 -17.38
N PHE A 446 -1.71 1.58 -18.07
CA PHE A 446 -1.46 0.15 -17.95
C PHE A 446 -0.08 -0.23 -18.51
N GLY A 447 0.69 -0.99 -17.74
CA GLY A 447 2.05 -1.41 -18.09
C GLY A 447 3.14 -0.40 -17.74
N ALA A 448 2.79 0.76 -17.16
CA ALA A 448 3.78 1.70 -16.64
C ALA A 448 4.44 1.13 -15.36
N ALA A 449 5.69 1.52 -15.11
CA ALA A 449 6.42 1.11 -13.89
C ALA A 449 5.72 1.61 -12.60
N HIS A 450 5.09 2.78 -12.67
CA HIS A 450 4.25 3.35 -11.62
C HIS A 450 3.23 4.32 -12.24
N GLY A 451 2.18 4.64 -11.50
CA GLY A 451 1.26 5.72 -11.84
C GLY A 451 1.77 7.09 -11.42
N MET A 452 1.01 8.12 -11.75
CA MET A 452 1.29 9.51 -11.44
C MET A 452 0.20 10.05 -10.51
N PRO A 453 0.53 10.38 -9.25
CA PRO A 453 -0.40 11.05 -8.36
C PRO A 453 -0.50 12.53 -8.71
N THR A 454 -1.63 13.14 -8.37
CA THR A 454 -1.88 14.58 -8.40
C THR A 454 -2.46 14.98 -7.05
N ARG A 455 -2.06 16.14 -6.54
CA ARG A 455 -2.59 16.67 -5.28
C ARG A 455 -2.96 18.13 -5.44
N THR A 456 -4.19 18.47 -5.07
CA THR A 456 -4.68 19.85 -5.07
C THR A 456 -5.37 20.17 -3.77
N PHE A 457 -5.57 21.46 -3.50
CA PHE A 457 -6.17 21.91 -2.25
C PHE A 457 -7.30 22.90 -2.52
N ALA A 458 -8.31 22.89 -1.65
CA ALA A 458 -9.36 23.90 -1.61
C ALA A 458 -9.43 24.51 -0.22
N ASN A 459 -9.31 25.83 -0.12
CA ASN A 459 -9.32 26.63 1.10
C ASN A 459 -10.64 27.40 1.17
N VAL A 460 -11.72 26.72 1.56
CA VAL A 460 -13.10 27.20 1.37
C VAL A 460 -13.67 27.86 2.61
N ASP A 461 -14.17 29.10 2.50
CA ASP A 461 -15.05 29.69 3.51
C ASP A 461 -16.48 29.13 3.38
N VAL A 462 -16.91 28.34 4.36
CA VAL A 462 -18.21 27.67 4.32
C VAL A 462 -19.40 28.62 4.43
N ARG A 463 -19.19 29.92 4.69
CA ARG A 463 -20.31 30.89 4.71
C ARG A 463 -20.77 31.27 3.32
N ASN A 464 -19.85 31.39 2.37
CA ASN A 464 -20.08 31.95 1.04
C ASN A 464 -19.50 31.11 -0.11
N GLY A 465 -18.82 29.99 0.19
CA GLY A 465 -18.25 29.09 -0.81
C GLY A 465 -17.01 29.63 -1.51
N HIS A 466 -16.43 30.73 -1.02
CA HIS A 466 -15.21 31.30 -1.60
C HIS A 466 -14.01 30.41 -1.29
N ASP A 467 -13.33 29.96 -2.34
CA ASP A 467 -12.10 29.17 -2.26
C ASP A 467 -10.91 30.11 -2.49
N TYR A 468 -10.19 30.42 -1.41
CA TYR A 468 -9.16 31.45 -1.39
C TYR A 468 -7.92 31.08 -2.22
N ALA A 469 -7.45 32.02 -3.03
CA ALA A 469 -6.14 31.95 -3.66
C ALA A 469 -5.03 32.34 -2.68
N LEU A 470 -3.80 31.85 -2.92
CA LEU A 470 -2.63 32.13 -2.06
C LEU A 470 -2.40 33.63 -1.85
N SER A 471 -2.59 34.43 -2.91
CA SER A 471 -2.42 35.88 -2.87
C SER A 471 -3.36 36.58 -1.88
N GLU A 472 -4.54 36.02 -1.60
CA GLU A 472 -5.55 36.63 -0.72
C GLU A 472 -5.18 36.56 0.76
N LEU A 473 -4.10 35.84 1.12
CA LEU A 473 -3.55 35.82 2.47
C LEU A 473 -2.72 37.08 2.78
N PHE A 474 -2.29 37.80 1.75
CA PHE A 474 -1.25 38.83 1.86
C PHE A 474 -1.77 40.24 1.56
N LYS A 475 -1.14 41.24 2.16
CA LYS A 475 -1.44 42.67 1.92
C LYS A 475 -1.23 43.02 0.44
N HIS A 476 -2.15 43.79 -0.12
CA HIS A 476 -2.05 44.27 -1.51
C HIS A 476 -0.73 45.02 -1.76
N GLY A 477 -0.10 44.76 -2.91
CA GLY A 477 1.16 45.39 -3.32
C GLY A 477 2.44 44.83 -2.68
N ARG A 478 2.35 43.77 -1.86
CA ARG A 478 3.52 43.04 -1.35
C ARG A 478 3.88 41.88 -2.29
N ASP A 479 5.17 41.73 -2.57
CA ASP A 479 5.69 40.58 -3.32
C ASP A 479 5.84 39.36 -2.39
N TYR A 480 4.70 38.74 -2.07
CA TYR A 480 4.67 37.55 -1.23
C TYR A 480 5.43 36.39 -1.88
N ALA A 481 5.40 36.28 -3.21
CA ALA A 481 6.07 35.21 -3.94
C ALA A 481 7.58 35.26 -3.74
N ALA A 482 8.21 36.44 -3.78
CA ALA A 482 9.63 36.59 -3.50
C ALA A 482 9.99 36.22 -2.04
N VAL A 483 9.16 36.64 -1.07
CA VAL A 483 9.39 36.32 0.36
C VAL A 483 9.31 34.82 0.59
N LEU A 484 8.23 34.17 0.13
CA LEU A 484 8.05 32.73 0.27
C LEU A 484 9.14 31.96 -0.49
N SER A 485 9.53 32.45 -1.67
CA SER A 485 10.59 31.82 -2.47
C SER A 485 11.92 31.77 -1.73
N LYS A 486 12.26 32.86 -1.03
CA LYS A 486 13.46 32.93 -0.23
C LYS A 486 13.42 31.90 0.92
N LEU A 487 12.32 31.83 1.66
CA LEU A 487 12.18 30.92 2.81
C LEU A 487 12.27 29.45 2.39
N VAL A 488 11.56 29.06 1.32
CA VAL A 488 11.64 27.70 0.78
C VAL A 488 13.04 27.38 0.28
N GLY A 489 13.68 28.31 -0.45
CA GLY A 489 15.06 28.14 -0.90
C GLY A 489 16.06 27.96 0.25
N GLU A 490 15.84 28.60 1.40
CA GLU A 490 16.63 28.39 2.61
C GLU A 490 16.38 27.02 3.26
N GLN A 491 15.15 26.51 3.25
CA GLN A 491 14.85 25.16 3.72
C GLN A 491 15.50 24.09 2.82
N ILE A 492 15.38 24.22 1.50
CA ILE A 492 16.02 23.31 0.53
C ILE A 492 17.54 23.26 0.73
N LYS A 493 18.19 24.41 0.95
CA LYS A 493 19.65 24.45 1.19
C LYS A 493 20.08 23.68 2.44
N LYS A 494 19.22 23.57 3.46
CA LYS A 494 19.52 22.80 4.69
C LYS A 494 19.45 21.29 4.47
N GLN A 495 18.79 20.84 3.40
CA GLN A 495 18.57 19.44 3.05
C GLN A 495 18.93 19.19 1.57
N ALA A 496 20.03 19.78 1.11
CA ALA A 496 20.35 19.82 -0.32
C ALA A 496 20.46 18.43 -0.96
N ASP A 497 20.87 17.41 -0.20
CA ASP A 497 21.01 16.03 -0.67
C ASP A 497 19.66 15.35 -0.97
N GLU A 498 18.55 15.90 -0.47
CA GLU A 498 17.20 15.37 -0.70
C GLU A 498 16.58 15.88 -2.01
N TYR A 499 17.15 16.93 -2.63
CA TYR A 499 16.56 17.65 -3.76
C TYR A 499 17.46 17.65 -5.00
N PHE A 500 16.84 17.73 -6.17
CA PHE A 500 17.55 17.82 -7.43
C PHE A 500 18.34 19.14 -7.53
N PRO A 501 19.62 19.10 -7.95
CA PRO A 501 20.41 20.30 -8.15
C PRO A 501 19.73 21.28 -9.11
N ASN A 502 19.60 22.55 -8.70
CA ASN A 502 19.02 23.65 -9.49
C ASN A 502 17.55 23.47 -9.91
N ALA A 503 16.80 22.52 -9.33
CA ALA A 503 15.40 22.30 -9.67
C ALA A 503 14.47 23.42 -9.16
N TYR A 504 14.75 23.95 -7.98
CA TYR A 504 13.92 24.99 -7.36
C TYR A 504 13.94 26.32 -8.14
N LYS A 505 12.77 26.78 -8.59
CA LYS A 505 12.59 28.03 -9.38
C LYS A 505 11.88 29.17 -8.63
N GLY A 506 11.48 28.94 -7.38
CA GLY A 506 10.65 29.88 -6.62
C GLY A 506 9.18 29.45 -6.55
N VAL A 507 8.43 30.17 -5.73
CA VAL A 507 6.98 30.03 -5.55
C VAL A 507 6.26 30.83 -6.63
N ASN A 508 5.31 30.22 -7.32
CA ASN A 508 4.50 30.87 -8.35
C ASN A 508 3.10 31.27 -7.83
N SER A 509 2.35 32.05 -8.62
CA SER A 509 1.02 32.56 -8.25
C SER A 509 -0.06 31.50 -8.14
N THR A 510 0.17 30.31 -8.70
CA THR A 510 -0.73 29.16 -8.68
C THR A 510 -0.20 28.02 -7.82
N GLN A 511 0.79 28.27 -6.95
CA GLN A 511 1.42 27.24 -6.14
C GLN A 511 0.37 26.50 -5.30
N PRO A 512 0.30 25.16 -5.36
CA PRO A 512 -0.53 24.38 -4.46
C PRO A 512 -0.17 24.69 -3.00
N PHE A 513 -1.19 24.98 -2.20
CA PHE A 513 -0.98 25.38 -0.81
C PHE A 513 -2.18 25.03 0.07
N TYR A 514 -1.91 24.90 1.35
CA TYR A 514 -2.94 24.83 2.38
C TYR A 514 -2.47 25.53 3.67
N VAL A 515 -3.39 25.69 4.62
CA VAL A 515 -3.09 26.31 5.92
C VAL A 515 -3.57 25.43 7.08
N ASP A 516 -2.90 25.54 8.22
CA ASP A 516 -3.47 25.17 9.52
C ASP A 516 -3.62 26.42 10.40
N GLU A 517 -3.78 26.26 11.71
CA GLU A 517 -3.90 27.38 12.64
C GLU A 517 -2.64 28.25 12.74
N HIS A 518 -1.46 27.73 12.41
CA HIS A 518 -0.17 28.34 12.74
C HIS A 518 0.76 28.53 11.55
N ALA A 519 0.49 27.90 10.41
CA ALA A 519 1.38 27.92 9.27
C ALA A 519 0.65 27.83 7.92
N LEU A 520 1.35 28.37 6.91
CA LEU A 520 1.13 28.12 5.50
C LEU A 520 2.00 26.93 5.07
N TYR A 521 1.45 26.05 4.24
CA TYR A 521 2.17 24.92 3.65
C TYR A 521 2.18 25.07 2.15
N LEU A 522 3.37 25.06 1.54
CA LEU A 522 3.57 25.13 0.10
C LEU A 522 3.96 23.76 -0.42
N VAL A 523 3.22 23.26 -1.40
CA VAL A 523 3.33 21.88 -1.89
C VAL A 523 3.81 21.90 -3.33
N PHE A 524 4.80 21.07 -3.62
CA PHE A 524 5.42 20.90 -4.93
C PHE A 524 5.05 19.52 -5.50
N ASP A 525 4.91 19.46 -6.82
CA ASP A 525 4.50 18.24 -7.51
C ASP A 525 5.58 17.15 -7.42
N VAL A 526 5.16 15.90 -7.58
CA VAL A 526 6.08 14.78 -7.68
C VAL A 526 7.04 15.00 -8.86
N TYR A 527 8.33 14.69 -8.66
CA TYR A 527 9.44 15.00 -9.57
C TYR A 527 9.81 16.48 -9.73
N GLU A 528 9.06 17.42 -9.16
CA GLU A 528 9.37 18.84 -9.35
C GLU A 528 10.69 19.22 -8.68
N LEU A 529 10.88 18.81 -7.41
CA LEU A 529 12.07 19.13 -6.64
C LEU A 529 12.90 17.91 -6.22
N ALA A 530 12.31 16.71 -6.21
CA ALA A 530 12.92 15.51 -5.66
C ALA A 530 12.42 14.24 -6.40
N PRO A 531 13.10 13.09 -6.27
CA PRO A 531 12.66 11.82 -6.87
C PRO A 531 11.25 11.41 -6.41
N TYR A 532 10.58 10.54 -7.16
CA TYR A 532 9.23 10.03 -6.85
C TYR A 532 9.05 9.56 -5.41
N ALA A 533 10.08 8.93 -4.84
CA ALA A 533 10.07 8.40 -3.48
C ALA A 533 9.91 9.47 -2.39
N ALA A 534 10.22 10.74 -2.69
CA ALA A 534 10.00 11.87 -1.78
C ALA A 534 8.52 12.31 -1.73
N GLY A 535 7.66 11.79 -2.60
CA GLY A 535 6.25 12.17 -2.69
C GLY A 535 6.08 13.61 -3.16
N PHE A 536 5.24 14.38 -2.46
CA PHE A 536 5.00 15.81 -2.70
C PHE A 536 5.81 16.65 -1.70
N PRO A 537 6.97 17.21 -2.08
CA PRO A 537 7.74 18.07 -1.18
C PRO A 537 6.87 19.19 -0.63
N THR A 538 6.79 19.29 0.70
CA THR A 538 5.91 20.23 1.40
C THR A 538 6.73 21.07 2.36
N PHE A 539 6.66 22.39 2.21
CA PHE A 539 7.41 23.34 3.03
C PHE A 539 6.46 24.09 3.96
N LYS A 540 6.71 23.94 5.27
CA LYS A 540 5.97 24.65 6.31
C LYS A 540 6.57 26.05 6.50
N ILE A 541 5.72 27.07 6.43
CA ILE A 541 6.05 28.47 6.66
C ILE A 541 5.21 28.96 7.84
N PRO A 542 5.77 29.01 9.06
CA PRO A 542 5.07 29.53 10.23
C PRO A 542 4.57 30.95 9.98
N PHE A 543 3.32 31.25 10.34
CA PHE A 543 2.77 32.59 10.15
C PHE A 543 3.56 33.68 10.88
N ALA A 544 4.19 33.33 12.00
CA ALA A 544 5.08 34.23 12.73
C ALA A 544 6.28 34.72 11.89
N GLU A 545 6.75 33.94 10.91
CA GLU A 545 7.88 34.33 10.03
C GLU A 545 7.46 35.28 8.90
N ILE A 546 6.16 35.28 8.56
CA ILE A 546 5.60 36.06 7.45
C ILE A 546 4.52 37.06 7.90
N GLU A 547 4.35 37.25 9.21
CA GLU A 547 3.36 38.16 9.81
C GLU A 547 3.36 39.56 9.18
N PRO A 548 4.52 40.21 8.91
CA PRO A 548 4.52 41.58 8.38
C PRO A 548 3.83 41.74 7.02
N ILE A 549 3.72 40.66 6.23
CA ILE A 549 3.11 40.67 4.90
C ILE A 549 1.70 40.09 4.87
N ILE A 550 1.24 39.40 5.92
CA ILE A 550 -0.11 38.84 6.02
C ILE A 550 -1.14 39.96 6.16
N ASP A 551 -2.25 39.87 5.43
CA ASP A 551 -3.41 40.74 5.62
C ASP A 551 -4.31 40.18 6.73
N GLN A 552 -3.99 40.53 7.99
CA GLN A 552 -4.77 40.09 9.15
C GLN A 552 -6.19 40.67 9.20
N SER A 553 -6.46 41.75 8.45
CA SER A 553 -7.80 42.30 8.24
C SER A 553 -8.55 41.64 7.09
N GLY A 554 -7.85 40.88 6.25
CA GLY A 554 -8.39 40.27 5.04
C GLY A 554 -9.36 39.12 5.34
N PRO A 555 -10.29 38.84 4.41
CA PRO A 555 -11.31 37.81 4.60
C PRO A 555 -10.69 36.42 4.78
N PHE A 556 -9.57 36.11 4.10
CA PHE A 556 -8.92 34.82 4.24
C PHE A 556 -8.41 34.61 5.67
N TRP A 557 -7.58 35.49 6.22
CA TRP A 557 -7.09 35.38 7.60
C TRP A 557 -8.24 35.32 8.62
N GLN A 558 -9.24 36.18 8.46
CA GLN A 558 -10.40 36.23 9.35
C GLN A 558 -11.32 35.02 9.23
N SER A 559 -11.20 34.18 8.20
CA SER A 559 -12.01 32.98 8.08
C SER A 559 -11.64 31.90 9.11
N PHE A 560 -10.40 31.91 9.64
CA PHE A 560 -9.90 30.93 10.62
C PHE A 560 -9.25 31.54 11.87
N HIS A 561 -8.89 32.82 11.86
CA HIS A 561 -8.45 33.56 13.05
C HIS A 561 -9.54 34.48 13.63
N TYR A 562 -9.45 34.72 14.94
CA TYR A 562 -10.17 35.82 15.58
C TYR A 562 -9.33 37.09 15.47
N TYR A 563 -9.99 38.23 15.24
CA TYR A 563 -9.31 39.51 15.22
C TYR A 563 -8.86 39.84 16.64
N ASN A 564 -7.55 39.81 16.89
CA ASN A 564 -7.00 40.40 18.09
C ASN A 564 -6.92 41.90 17.82
N GLN A 565 -7.76 42.71 18.47
CA GLN A 565 -7.53 44.15 18.46
C GLN A 565 -6.14 44.40 19.07
N PRO A 566 -5.25 45.17 18.41
CA PRO A 566 -4.04 45.62 19.07
C PRO A 566 -4.45 46.46 20.29
N ASN A 567 -3.95 46.08 21.46
CA ASN A 567 -4.09 46.85 22.70
C ASN A 567 -3.42 48.22 22.60
#